data_AF-A0A1H0U335-F1
#
_entry.id   AF-A0A1H0U335-F1
#
_cell.length_a   1.000
_cell.length_b   1.000
_cell.length_c   1.000
_cell.angle_alpha   90.00
_cell.angle_beta   90.00
_cell.angle_gamma   90.00
#
_symmetry.space_group_name_H-M   'P 1'
#
loop_
_entity.id
_entity.type
_entity.pdbx_description
1 polymer ?
#
loop_
_entity_poly.entity_id
_entity_poly.type
_entity_poly.pdbx_seq_one_letter_code
_entity_poly.pdbx_strand_id
1 'polypeptide(L)'
;MQKRTWTDAQRALENEFERVERKEKENSAKDGRKEKKVKLAIEKSTVIQVIRDVLSLPENVETPGTKQEHLLLEQIVCLMNFHNRKWMREIQVAFSYMQMIGDDIPGEAEIKLRVTLSELDEAKERGRIVDLRNYFCKLLRMCIPGEEQVLHDELEDFLNKYSVADARVEVLESAAYNVATSFQSAFYECKRSIRPRPVRVDCLSDESHRHRYPNLLDQYIKISTQISGRDSFRIGLAAEDSLFTRLYLNASLNRFLLEQWAYEWRARKALPVQVELVKSLESSGCQIISTLGRHINDGVVCYPEVVKEVLAETLQSAGGAERVLTSNVLERIGEQVCACQASALLPEFRNEHGTNEFMLKYPPLSCCLWWIVLTWCYLHKSTLPNDDARVHSSLTRPISKRSKIVVGGQQMSSLRRLFSTLFYSYQFVSPSVKRLHYHADHVAGVKKVVNDFVGMELKTASLHQLRSGVEKLIAGVVPAVR
;
A
#
# COMPACT_ATOMS: atom_id res chain seq x y z
N MET A 1 -2.56 -30.22 -27.14
CA MET A 1 -2.02 -30.06 -25.77
C MET A 1 -1.04 -31.18 -25.50
N GLN A 2 0.25 -30.87 -25.33
CA GLN A 2 1.18 -31.83 -24.75
C GLN A 2 0.72 -32.15 -23.32
N LYS A 3 0.78 -33.42 -22.94
CA LYS A 3 0.33 -33.88 -21.62
C LYS A 3 1.40 -33.43 -20.61
N ARG A 4 1.12 -32.38 -19.83
CA ARG A 4 2.03 -31.87 -18.78
C ARG A 4 2.47 -33.03 -17.87
N THR A 5 3.77 -33.22 -17.70
CA THR A 5 4.35 -34.22 -16.79
C THR A 5 4.80 -33.54 -15.50
N TRP A 6 4.42 -34.11 -14.37
CA TRP A 6 4.64 -33.55 -13.03
C TRP A 6 5.76 -34.25 -12.25
N THR A 7 6.50 -35.14 -12.91
CA THR A 7 7.51 -36.00 -12.28
C THR A 7 8.66 -35.22 -11.67
N ASP A 8 9.13 -34.17 -12.36
CA ASP A 8 10.24 -33.35 -11.86
C ASP A 8 9.81 -32.50 -10.65
N ALA A 9 8.61 -31.91 -10.70
CA ALA A 9 8.03 -31.18 -9.57
C ALA A 9 7.83 -32.10 -8.35
N GLN A 10 7.32 -33.33 -8.57
CA GLN A 10 7.18 -34.32 -7.52
C GLN A 10 8.54 -34.67 -6.88
N ARG A 11 9.55 -34.97 -7.71
CA ARG A 11 10.90 -35.29 -7.23
C ARG A 11 11.51 -34.11 -6.46
N ALA A 12 11.32 -32.88 -6.95
CA ALA A 12 11.82 -31.69 -6.28
C ALA A 12 11.21 -31.50 -4.89
N LEU A 13 9.89 -31.68 -4.75
CA LEU A 13 9.21 -31.62 -3.46
C LEU A 13 9.63 -32.77 -2.53
N GLU A 14 9.79 -33.99 -3.05
CA GLU A 14 10.28 -35.14 -2.27
C GLU A 14 11.68 -34.86 -1.68
N ASN A 15 12.61 -34.36 -2.51
CA ASN A 15 13.94 -33.94 -2.06
C ASN A 15 13.86 -32.85 -0.98
N GLU A 16 12.91 -31.92 -1.12
CA GLU A 16 12.72 -30.84 -0.15
C GLU A 16 12.16 -31.36 1.19
N PHE A 17 11.25 -32.34 1.18
CA PHE A 17 10.83 -33.05 2.40
C PHE A 17 12.02 -33.71 3.10
N GLU A 18 12.83 -34.48 2.37
CA GLU A 18 14.00 -35.15 2.95
C GLU A 18 14.98 -34.15 3.57
N ARG A 19 15.19 -33.02 2.89
CA ARG A 19 16.03 -31.92 3.40
C ARG A 19 15.48 -31.34 4.70
N VAL A 20 14.18 -31.09 4.78
CA VAL A 20 13.52 -30.52 5.97
C VAL A 20 13.49 -31.53 7.13
N GLU A 21 13.19 -32.80 6.86
CA GLU A 21 13.18 -33.88 7.85
C GLU A 21 14.57 -34.09 8.46
N ARG A 22 15.62 -34.15 7.63
CA ARG A 22 17.00 -34.24 8.12
C ARG A 22 17.35 -33.06 9.04
N LYS A 23 17.00 -31.84 8.62
CA LYS A 23 17.26 -30.62 9.41
C LYS A 23 16.47 -30.62 10.73
N GLU A 24 15.23 -31.11 10.72
CA GLU A 24 14.40 -31.20 11.92
C GLU A 24 14.94 -32.24 12.91
N LYS A 25 15.42 -33.38 12.43
CA LYS A 25 16.08 -34.40 13.24
C LYS A 25 17.35 -33.84 13.91
N GLU A 26 18.19 -33.16 13.15
CA GLU A 26 19.41 -32.51 13.66
C GLU A 26 19.09 -31.46 14.73
N ASN A 27 18.15 -30.55 14.45
CA ASN A 27 17.76 -29.52 15.41
C ASN A 27 17.10 -30.11 16.66
N SER A 28 16.26 -31.14 16.50
CA SER A 28 15.58 -31.78 17.63
C SER A 28 16.56 -32.45 18.58
N ALA A 29 17.57 -33.13 18.04
CA ALA A 29 18.64 -33.73 18.81
C ALA A 29 19.48 -32.66 19.54
N LYS A 30 19.80 -31.55 18.86
CA LYS A 30 20.55 -30.42 19.45
C LYS A 30 19.79 -29.74 20.59
N ASP A 31 18.48 -29.55 20.43
CA ASP A 31 17.64 -28.83 21.39
C ASP A 31 17.03 -29.73 22.48
N GLY A 32 17.30 -31.04 22.46
CA GLY A 32 16.74 -32.01 23.42
C GLY A 32 15.21 -32.15 23.34
N ARG A 33 14.61 -31.85 22.18
CA ARG A 33 13.15 -31.87 21.97
C ARG A 33 12.72 -33.04 21.08
N LYS A 34 11.45 -33.41 21.15
CA LYS A 34 10.87 -34.41 20.24
C LYS A 34 10.81 -33.85 18.81
N GLU A 35 11.13 -34.72 17.86
CA GLU A 35 11.04 -34.45 16.43
C GLU A 35 9.59 -34.17 16.03
N LYS A 36 9.36 -33.09 15.28
CA LYS A 36 8.05 -32.78 14.71
C LYS A 36 7.89 -33.50 13.37
N LYS A 37 6.70 -34.06 13.14
CA LYS A 37 6.36 -34.65 11.83
C LYS A 37 6.22 -33.55 10.77
N VAL A 38 6.97 -33.68 9.67
CA VAL A 38 6.93 -32.75 8.54
C VAL A 38 5.73 -33.06 7.64
N LYS A 39 5.53 -34.33 7.29
CA LYS A 39 4.36 -34.78 6.52
C LYS A 39 3.15 -34.99 7.44
N LEU A 40 2.13 -34.15 7.28
CA LEU A 40 0.88 -34.22 8.02
C LEU A 40 -0.24 -34.67 7.08
N ALA A 41 -1.23 -35.43 7.57
CA ALA A 41 -2.44 -35.65 6.80
C ALA A 41 -3.21 -34.32 6.72
N ILE A 42 -3.40 -33.80 5.52
CA ILE A 42 -4.15 -32.57 5.29
C ILE A 42 -5.49 -32.94 4.67
N GLU A 43 -6.57 -32.40 5.23
CA GLU A 43 -7.90 -32.59 4.64
C GLU A 43 -7.96 -31.93 3.26
N LYS A 44 -8.60 -32.59 2.29
CA LYS A 44 -8.78 -32.03 0.93
C LYS A 44 -9.48 -30.67 0.95
N SER A 45 -10.38 -30.45 1.91
CA SER A 45 -11.05 -29.16 2.18
C SER A 45 -10.04 -28.03 2.42
N THR A 46 -8.92 -28.31 3.10
CA THR A 46 -7.87 -27.31 3.37
C THR A 46 -7.14 -26.92 2.09
N VAL A 47 -6.81 -27.89 1.23
CA VAL A 47 -6.17 -27.61 -0.07
C VAL A 47 -7.08 -26.78 -0.96
N ILE A 48 -8.37 -27.14 -1.02
CA ILE A 48 -9.39 -26.39 -1.76
C ILE A 48 -9.50 -24.96 -1.21
N GLN A 49 -9.53 -24.80 0.11
CA GLN A 49 -9.60 -23.49 0.75
C GLN A 49 -8.37 -22.62 0.42
N VAL A 50 -7.16 -23.19 0.47
CA VAL A 50 -5.93 -22.48 0.08
C VAL A 50 -6.01 -21.97 -1.37
N ILE A 51 -6.47 -22.82 -2.30
CA ILE A 51 -6.63 -22.41 -3.71
C ILE A 51 -7.64 -21.27 -3.81
N ARG A 52 -8.80 -21.40 -3.14
CA ARG A 52 -9.86 -20.40 -3.15
C ARG A 52 -9.41 -19.08 -2.56
N ASP A 53 -8.67 -19.07 -1.46
CA ASP A 53 -8.23 -17.84 -0.80
C ASP A 53 -7.09 -17.14 -1.54
N VAL A 54 -6.15 -17.90 -2.12
CA VAL A 54 -5.06 -17.29 -2.91
C VAL A 54 -5.60 -16.76 -4.23
N LEU A 55 -6.46 -17.51 -4.92
CA LEU A 55 -7.07 -17.07 -6.18
C LEU A 55 -8.28 -16.14 -5.97
N SER A 56 -8.71 -15.94 -4.71
CA SER A 56 -9.96 -15.28 -4.33
C SER A 56 -11.14 -15.73 -5.20
N LEU A 57 -11.44 -17.02 -5.19
CA LEU A 57 -12.55 -17.59 -5.99
C LEU A 57 -13.89 -17.48 -5.26
N PRO A 58 -14.99 -17.22 -6.00
CA PRO A 58 -16.34 -17.33 -5.45
C PRO A 58 -16.63 -18.73 -4.91
N GLU A 59 -17.49 -18.84 -3.89
CA GLU A 59 -17.80 -20.11 -3.25
C GLU A 59 -18.44 -21.16 -4.18
N ASN A 60 -19.14 -20.69 -5.21
CA ASN A 60 -19.85 -21.50 -6.19
C ASN A 60 -19.02 -21.89 -7.42
N VAL A 61 -17.76 -21.43 -7.52
CA VAL A 61 -16.88 -21.73 -8.67
C VAL A 61 -16.07 -23.00 -8.40
N GLU A 62 -15.96 -23.85 -9.42
CA GLU A 62 -15.12 -25.05 -9.36
C GLU A 62 -13.66 -24.65 -9.13
N THR A 63 -13.00 -25.39 -8.23
CA THR A 63 -11.62 -25.09 -7.87
C THR A 63 -10.69 -25.60 -8.98
N PRO A 64 -9.85 -24.76 -9.60
CA PRO A 64 -9.05 -25.15 -10.74
C PRO A 64 -7.93 -26.12 -10.35
N GLY A 65 -7.37 -26.76 -11.38
CA GLY A 65 -6.24 -27.67 -11.26
C GLY A 65 -6.63 -29.13 -11.37
N THR A 66 -5.67 -29.93 -11.81
CA THR A 66 -5.76 -31.39 -11.92
C THR A 66 -5.59 -32.06 -10.56
N LYS A 67 -6.00 -33.33 -10.46
CA LYS A 67 -5.75 -34.15 -9.25
C LYS A 67 -4.28 -34.18 -8.84
N GLN A 68 -3.37 -34.20 -9.81
CA GLN A 68 -1.93 -34.21 -9.55
C GLN A 68 -1.45 -32.88 -8.98
N GLU A 69 -1.92 -31.74 -9.52
CA GLU A 69 -1.60 -30.41 -8.96
C GLU A 69 -2.14 -30.25 -7.55
N HIS A 70 -3.31 -30.79 -7.24
CA HIS A 70 -3.86 -30.76 -5.88
C HIS A 70 -3.00 -31.59 -4.90
N LEU A 71 -2.49 -32.75 -5.33
CA LEU A 71 -1.59 -33.57 -4.51
C LEU A 71 -0.24 -32.89 -4.26
N LEU A 72 0.32 -32.24 -5.28
CA LEU A 72 1.56 -31.46 -5.14
C LEU A 72 1.33 -30.21 -4.26
N LEU A 73 0.16 -29.56 -4.35
CA LEU A 73 -0.16 -28.45 -3.46
C LEU A 73 -0.35 -28.91 -2.01
N GLU A 74 -0.94 -30.08 -1.77
CA GLU A 74 -1.04 -30.68 -0.42
C GLU A 74 0.35 -30.80 0.23
N GLN A 75 1.35 -31.21 -0.54
CA GLN A 75 2.75 -31.28 -0.11
C GLN A 75 3.31 -29.91 0.27
N ILE A 76 3.08 -28.88 -0.56
CA ILE A 76 3.48 -27.50 -0.25
C ILE A 76 2.81 -27.03 1.05
N VAL A 77 1.51 -27.30 1.23
CA VAL A 77 0.78 -26.90 2.44
C VAL A 77 1.35 -27.63 3.68
N CYS A 78 1.77 -28.89 3.57
CA CYS A 78 2.46 -29.60 4.67
C CYS A 78 3.75 -28.88 5.06
N LEU A 79 4.62 -28.58 4.09
CA LEU A 79 5.88 -27.88 4.32
C LEU A 79 5.64 -26.51 4.95
N MET A 80 4.67 -25.76 4.45
CA MET A 80 4.31 -24.45 5.00
C MET A 80 3.75 -24.54 6.42
N ASN A 81 2.85 -25.50 6.69
CA ASN A 81 2.27 -25.72 8.02
C ASN A 81 3.30 -26.20 9.05
N PHE A 82 4.31 -26.95 8.61
CA PHE A 82 5.43 -27.37 9.45
C PHE A 82 6.22 -26.15 9.96
N HIS A 83 6.49 -25.18 9.08
CA HIS A 83 7.15 -23.93 9.46
C HIS A 83 6.21 -23.01 10.26
N ASN A 84 4.97 -22.83 9.81
CA ASN A 84 4.00 -21.96 10.45
C ASN A 84 2.57 -22.28 10.00
N ARG A 85 1.70 -22.77 10.89
CA ARG A 85 0.28 -23.04 10.56
C ARG A 85 -0.54 -21.80 10.17
N LYS A 86 -0.08 -20.60 10.50
CA LYS A 86 -0.73 -19.32 10.16
C LYS A 86 -0.05 -18.62 8.97
N TRP A 87 0.74 -19.36 8.19
CA TRP A 87 1.55 -18.81 7.10
C TRP A 87 0.75 -17.92 6.15
N MET A 88 -0.42 -18.34 5.66
CA MET A 88 -1.22 -17.54 4.70
C MET A 88 -1.49 -16.11 5.18
N ARG A 89 -1.84 -15.98 6.46
CA ARG A 89 -2.09 -14.68 7.11
C ARG A 89 -0.79 -13.92 7.35
N GLU A 90 0.28 -14.61 7.75
CA GLU A 90 1.57 -13.99 8.07
C GLU A 90 2.31 -13.47 6.84
N ILE A 91 2.35 -14.25 5.76
CA ILE A 91 3.02 -13.86 4.51
C ILE A 91 2.09 -13.11 3.55
N GLN A 92 0.80 -13.00 3.87
CA GLN A 92 -0.18 -12.14 3.21
C GLN A 92 -0.32 -12.42 1.70
N VAL A 93 -0.63 -13.69 1.40
CA VAL A 93 -0.77 -14.18 0.01
C VAL A 93 -2.21 -14.54 -0.35
N ALA A 94 -3.15 -14.37 0.59
CA ALA A 94 -4.53 -14.85 0.46
C ALA A 94 -5.52 -13.91 1.15
N PHE A 95 -6.72 -13.80 0.57
CA PHE A 95 -7.93 -13.22 1.16
C PHE A 95 -9.15 -13.70 0.36
N SER A 96 -10.33 -13.75 1.00
CA SER A 96 -11.52 -14.37 0.39
C SER A 96 -12.07 -13.55 -0.78
N TYR A 97 -12.86 -14.17 -1.67
CA TYR A 97 -13.56 -13.44 -2.74
C TYR A 97 -14.45 -12.31 -2.20
N MET A 98 -15.15 -12.54 -1.09
CA MET A 98 -15.99 -11.51 -0.48
C MET A 98 -15.19 -10.29 -0.03
N GLN A 99 -13.98 -10.49 0.47
CA GLN A 99 -13.05 -9.39 0.78
C GLN A 99 -12.53 -8.68 -0.47
N MET A 100 -12.51 -9.37 -1.62
CA MET A 100 -12.08 -8.79 -2.89
C MET A 100 -13.15 -7.92 -3.55
N ILE A 101 -14.42 -8.35 -3.52
CA ILE A 101 -15.54 -7.64 -4.17
C ILE A 101 -16.32 -6.71 -3.23
N GLY A 102 -16.08 -6.80 -1.93
CA GLY A 102 -16.73 -5.96 -0.93
C GLY A 102 -16.23 -4.51 -0.97
N ASP A 103 -17.05 -3.60 -0.44
CA ASP A 103 -16.66 -2.19 -0.24
C ASP A 103 -15.84 -1.96 1.05
N ASP A 104 -15.75 -3.00 1.88
CA ASP A 104 -15.00 -2.98 3.13
C ASP A 104 -13.52 -3.27 2.92
N ILE A 105 -12.68 -2.58 3.69
CA ILE A 105 -11.24 -2.82 3.70
C ILE A 105 -10.98 -4.15 4.43
N PRO A 106 -10.29 -5.13 3.81
CA PRO A 106 -10.00 -6.40 4.45
C PRO A 106 -9.17 -6.21 5.73
N GLY A 107 -9.47 -6.98 6.78
CA GLY A 107 -8.71 -6.92 8.03
C GLY A 107 -7.23 -7.25 7.86
N GLU A 108 -6.87 -8.05 6.86
CA GLU A 108 -5.51 -8.36 6.45
C GLU A 108 -4.74 -7.14 5.93
N ALA A 109 -5.44 -6.14 5.37
CA ALA A 109 -4.83 -4.89 4.95
C ALA A 109 -4.31 -4.10 6.15
N GLU A 110 -5.03 -4.14 7.28
CA GLU A 110 -4.53 -3.61 8.56
C GLU A 110 -3.24 -4.33 8.99
N ILE A 111 -3.12 -5.62 8.71
CA ILE A 111 -1.90 -6.40 9.01
C ILE A 111 -0.76 -6.02 8.08
N LYS A 112 -1.02 -5.61 6.82
CA LYS A 112 0.03 -5.17 5.89
C LYS A 112 0.73 -3.90 6.36
N LEU A 113 0.02 -3.10 7.14
CA LEU A 113 0.58 -1.97 7.89
C LEU A 113 1.56 -2.43 8.97
N ARG A 114 1.25 -3.54 9.65
CA ARG A 114 2.09 -4.16 10.68
C ARG A 114 3.36 -4.79 10.12
N VAL A 115 3.37 -5.08 8.81
CA VAL A 115 4.41 -5.83 8.10
C VAL A 115 4.74 -5.14 6.78
N THR A 116 5.25 -3.91 6.85
CA THR A 116 6.13 -3.44 5.79
C THR A 116 7.50 -4.06 6.01
N LEU A 117 8.03 -4.66 4.95
CA LEU A 117 9.34 -5.31 4.95
C LEU A 117 10.48 -4.34 5.32
N SER A 118 10.21 -3.04 5.36
CA SER A 118 11.10 -1.96 5.77
C SER A 118 11.05 -1.62 7.26
N GLU A 119 10.00 -1.96 8.03
CA GLU A 119 9.76 -1.35 9.37
C GLU A 119 9.41 -2.30 10.52
N LEU A 120 9.63 -3.60 10.39
CA LEU A 120 9.72 -4.42 11.60
C LEU A 120 10.93 -3.96 12.43
N ASP A 121 10.69 -3.30 13.57
CA ASP A 121 11.67 -2.92 14.62
C ASP A 121 12.67 -4.02 15.01
N GLU A 122 12.38 -5.29 14.71
CA GLU A 122 13.30 -6.41 14.93
C GLU A 122 13.67 -7.04 13.59
N ALA A 123 14.93 -6.89 13.19
CA ALA A 123 15.46 -7.47 11.94
C ALA A 123 15.22 -8.98 11.82
N LYS A 124 15.11 -9.70 12.95
CA LYS A 124 14.90 -11.15 12.99
C LYS A 124 13.50 -11.58 12.55
N GLU A 125 12.45 -10.91 13.02
CA GLU A 125 11.07 -11.25 12.65
C GLU A 125 10.81 -10.90 11.18
N ARG A 126 11.46 -9.84 10.69
CA ARG A 126 11.47 -9.47 9.27
C ARG A 126 12.09 -10.54 8.41
N GLY A 127 13.29 -10.99 8.79
CA GLY A 127 13.97 -12.10 8.13
C GLY A 127 13.04 -13.32 8.08
N ARG A 128 12.40 -13.66 9.20
CA ARG A 128 11.48 -14.81 9.29
C ARG A 128 10.30 -14.74 8.31
N ILE A 129 9.62 -13.60 8.22
CA ILE A 129 8.46 -13.44 7.32
C ILE A 129 8.91 -13.42 5.85
N VAL A 130 10.02 -12.72 5.54
CA VAL A 130 10.63 -12.71 4.20
C VAL A 130 11.05 -14.11 3.78
N ASP A 131 11.74 -14.84 4.66
CA ASP A 131 12.19 -16.20 4.43
C ASP A 131 11.00 -17.13 4.20
N LEU A 132 9.94 -17.02 5.01
CA LEU A 132 8.74 -17.84 4.86
C LEU A 132 8.01 -17.54 3.55
N ARG A 133 7.93 -16.27 3.14
CA ARG A 133 7.32 -15.87 1.85
C ARG A 133 8.16 -16.36 0.68
N ASN A 134 9.48 -16.14 0.73
CA ASN A 134 10.41 -16.63 -0.28
C ASN A 134 10.38 -18.14 -0.39
N TYR A 135 10.23 -18.83 0.72
CA TYR A 135 10.09 -20.28 0.75
C TYR A 135 8.80 -20.72 0.05
N PHE A 136 7.65 -20.11 0.36
CA PHE A 136 6.40 -20.36 -0.35
C PHE A 136 6.54 -20.13 -1.87
N CYS A 137 7.10 -18.99 -2.27
CA CYS A 137 7.33 -18.65 -3.68
C CYS A 137 8.25 -19.66 -4.38
N LYS A 138 9.33 -20.11 -3.71
CA LYS A 138 10.22 -21.15 -4.24
C LYS A 138 9.48 -22.47 -4.44
N LEU A 139 8.67 -22.89 -3.47
CA LEU A 139 7.87 -24.13 -3.57
C LEU A 139 6.88 -24.08 -4.73
N LEU A 140 6.22 -22.93 -4.94
CA LEU A 140 5.35 -22.75 -6.10
C LEU A 140 6.14 -22.80 -7.42
N ARG A 141 7.25 -22.06 -7.53
CA ARG A 141 8.09 -22.03 -8.74
C ARG A 141 8.64 -23.41 -9.11
N MET A 142 9.03 -24.23 -8.12
CA MET A 142 9.45 -25.63 -8.37
C MET A 142 8.38 -26.48 -9.05
N CYS A 143 7.11 -26.09 -8.91
CA CYS A 143 5.98 -26.78 -9.49
C CYS A 143 5.45 -26.09 -10.76
N ILE A 144 6.05 -25.00 -11.24
CA ILE A 144 5.64 -24.37 -12.49
C ILE A 144 6.19 -25.20 -13.66
N PRO A 145 5.36 -25.57 -14.67
CA PRO A 145 5.83 -26.26 -15.87
C PRO A 145 6.92 -25.48 -16.60
N GLY A 146 7.89 -26.17 -17.20
CA GLY A 146 9.06 -25.54 -17.83
C GLY A 146 8.72 -24.47 -18.88
N GLU A 147 7.72 -24.70 -19.72
CA GLU A 147 7.27 -23.71 -20.73
C GLU A 147 6.74 -22.41 -20.07
N GLU A 148 5.99 -22.54 -18.97
CA GLU A 148 5.46 -21.40 -18.21
C GLU A 148 6.59 -20.69 -17.44
N GLN A 149 7.58 -21.44 -16.95
CA GLN A 149 8.74 -20.88 -16.27
C GLN A 149 9.57 -20.01 -17.21
N VAL A 150 9.82 -20.45 -18.46
CA VAL A 150 10.53 -19.66 -19.48
C VAL A 150 9.79 -18.35 -19.77
N LEU A 151 8.47 -18.40 -19.95
CA LEU A 151 7.67 -17.20 -20.20
C LEU A 151 7.67 -16.22 -19.03
N HIS A 152 7.75 -16.76 -17.81
CA HIS A 152 7.83 -15.96 -16.58
C HIS A 152 9.17 -15.25 -16.49
N ASP A 153 10.27 -15.96 -16.74
CA ASP A 153 11.62 -15.41 -16.76
C ASP A 153 11.77 -14.35 -17.87
N GLU A 154 11.20 -14.59 -19.06
CA GLU A 154 11.17 -13.60 -20.15
C GLU A 154 10.41 -12.32 -19.78
N LEU A 155 9.31 -12.44 -19.02
CA LEU A 155 8.55 -11.29 -18.52
C LEU A 155 9.34 -10.53 -17.45
N GLU A 156 10.01 -11.23 -16.53
CA GLU A 156 10.90 -10.61 -15.53
C GLU A 156 12.03 -9.84 -16.21
N ASP A 157 12.72 -10.45 -17.18
CA ASP A 157 13.78 -9.82 -17.96
C ASP A 157 13.28 -8.59 -18.72
N PHE A 158 12.10 -8.68 -19.33
CA PHE A 158 11.48 -7.54 -20.00
C PHE A 158 11.24 -6.39 -19.02
N LEU A 159 10.64 -6.64 -17.86
CA LEU A 159 10.38 -5.62 -16.85
C LEU A 159 11.68 -5.03 -16.29
N ASN A 160 12.71 -5.84 -16.08
CA ASN A 160 14.01 -5.39 -15.59
C ASN A 160 14.70 -4.44 -16.58
N LYS A 161 14.51 -4.60 -17.90
CA LYS A 161 15.04 -3.69 -18.92
C LYS A 161 14.42 -2.29 -18.87
N TYR A 162 13.15 -2.18 -18.47
CA TYR A 162 12.41 -0.92 -18.47
C TYR A 162 12.19 -0.35 -17.05
N SER A 163 12.59 -1.07 -16.02
CA SER A 163 12.58 -0.61 -14.65
C SER A 163 13.82 0.24 -14.36
N VAL A 164 13.62 1.45 -13.82
CA VAL A 164 14.72 2.18 -13.17
C VAL A 164 15.00 1.45 -11.87
N ALA A 165 16.05 0.62 -11.87
CA ALA A 165 16.44 -0.24 -10.77
C ALA A 165 16.39 0.52 -9.44
N ASP A 166 15.34 0.23 -8.67
CA ASP A 166 15.29 0.59 -7.28
C ASP A 166 15.89 -0.56 -6.51
N ALA A 167 17.02 -0.30 -5.87
CA ALA A 167 17.52 -1.21 -4.86
C ALA A 167 16.50 -1.24 -3.72
N ARG A 168 15.69 -2.31 -3.66
CA ARG A 168 15.31 -3.10 -2.46
C ARG A 168 13.96 -3.79 -2.63
N VAL A 169 13.96 -5.13 -2.60
CA VAL A 169 13.37 -5.99 -1.55
C VAL A 169 14.03 -7.37 -1.64
N GLU A 170 14.39 -8.02 -0.52
CA GLU A 170 14.84 -9.43 -0.47
C GLU A 170 13.72 -10.45 -0.77
N VAL A 171 12.53 -10.02 -1.21
CA VAL A 171 11.38 -10.90 -1.49
C VAL A 171 11.37 -11.29 -2.95
N LEU A 172 11.29 -12.60 -3.20
CA LEU A 172 11.09 -13.22 -4.51
C LEU A 172 9.67 -12.95 -5.00
N GLU A 173 9.42 -11.72 -5.43
CA GLU A 173 8.14 -11.29 -5.96
C GLU A 173 8.00 -11.72 -7.42
N SER A 174 6.83 -12.20 -7.83
CA SER A 174 6.57 -12.48 -9.24
C SER A 174 6.50 -11.18 -10.05
N ALA A 175 6.90 -11.25 -11.33
CA ALA A 175 6.66 -10.23 -12.34
C ALA A 175 5.26 -9.58 -12.29
N ALA A 176 4.21 -10.31 -11.88
CA ALA A 176 2.85 -9.79 -11.76
C ALA A 176 2.75 -8.54 -10.87
N TYR A 177 3.54 -8.44 -9.79
CA TYR A 177 3.57 -7.25 -8.93
C TYR A 177 4.09 -6.01 -9.67
N ASN A 178 5.15 -6.20 -10.47
CA ASN A 178 5.74 -5.13 -11.27
C ASN A 178 4.77 -4.69 -12.37
N VAL A 179 4.09 -5.63 -13.04
CA VAL A 179 3.01 -5.31 -14.00
C VAL A 179 1.92 -4.46 -13.33
N ALA A 180 1.43 -4.85 -12.15
CA ALA A 180 0.42 -4.07 -11.43
C ALA A 180 0.93 -2.65 -11.08
N THR A 181 2.21 -2.52 -10.70
CA THR A 181 2.84 -1.23 -10.40
C THR A 181 2.99 -0.34 -11.65
N SER A 182 3.33 -0.92 -12.80
CA SER A 182 3.38 -0.20 -14.08
C SER A 182 2.01 0.34 -14.47
N PHE A 183 0.96 -0.50 -14.39
CA PHE A 183 -0.41 -0.05 -14.66
C PHE A 183 -0.88 1.01 -13.65
N GLN A 184 -0.59 0.85 -12.35
CA GLN A 184 -0.89 1.86 -11.35
C GLN A 184 -0.31 3.24 -11.71
N SER A 185 0.92 3.26 -12.23
CA SER A 185 1.56 4.51 -12.67
C SER A 185 0.76 5.16 -13.80
N ALA A 186 0.29 4.38 -14.77
CA ALA A 186 -0.57 4.86 -15.85
C ALA A 186 -1.94 5.38 -15.34
N PHE A 187 -2.58 4.67 -14.40
CA PHE A 187 -3.79 5.17 -13.72
C PHE A 187 -3.53 6.51 -13.02
N TYR A 188 -2.38 6.69 -12.38
CA TYR A 188 -2.05 7.97 -11.74
C TYR A 188 -1.77 9.09 -12.74
N GLU A 189 -1.22 8.78 -13.91
CA GLU A 189 -1.12 9.76 -15.00
C GLU A 189 -2.49 10.16 -15.53
N CYS A 190 -3.43 9.22 -15.69
CA CYS A 190 -4.83 9.53 -15.99
C CYS A 190 -5.43 10.47 -14.92
N LYS A 191 -5.23 10.17 -13.63
CA LYS A 191 -5.69 11.05 -12.55
C LYS A 191 -5.07 12.45 -12.68
N ARG A 192 -3.78 12.56 -13.02
CA ARG A 192 -3.08 13.84 -13.17
C ARG A 192 -3.59 14.64 -14.37
N SER A 193 -3.89 13.99 -15.49
CA SER A 193 -4.33 14.69 -16.73
C SER A 193 -5.69 15.37 -16.57
N ILE A 194 -6.57 14.82 -15.73
CA ILE A 194 -7.87 15.43 -15.42
C ILE A 194 -7.80 16.43 -14.26
N ARG A 195 -6.67 16.54 -13.55
CA ARG A 195 -6.58 17.49 -12.44
C ARG A 195 -6.78 18.89 -13.00
N PRO A 196 -7.72 19.64 -12.44
CA PRO A 196 -7.92 21.02 -12.86
C PRO A 196 -6.63 21.83 -12.69
N ARG A 197 -6.15 22.45 -13.76
CA ARG A 197 -5.05 23.43 -13.72
C ARG A 197 -5.57 24.77 -13.18
N PRO A 198 -4.66 25.61 -12.64
CA PRO A 198 -4.63 26.03 -11.24
C PRO A 198 -6.01 26.38 -10.64
N VAL A 199 -6.22 25.92 -9.41
CA VAL A 199 -7.44 26.19 -8.67
C VAL A 199 -7.49 27.66 -8.27
N ARG A 200 -8.29 28.45 -9.00
CA ARG A 200 -8.64 29.81 -8.60
C ARG A 200 -9.58 29.76 -7.38
N VAL A 201 -9.54 30.77 -6.52
CA VAL A 201 -10.31 30.79 -5.25
C VAL A 201 -11.81 30.69 -5.48
N ASP A 202 -12.31 31.30 -6.55
CA ASP A 202 -13.70 31.20 -7.03
C ASP A 202 -14.10 29.75 -7.37
N CYS A 203 -13.16 28.92 -7.80
CA CYS A 203 -13.38 27.49 -8.05
C CYS A 203 -13.36 26.65 -6.76
N LEU A 204 -13.16 27.25 -5.58
CA LEU A 204 -13.10 26.60 -4.26
C LEU A 204 -14.42 26.51 -3.51
N SER A 205 -15.50 27.05 -4.06
CA SER A 205 -16.83 27.00 -3.44
C SER A 205 -17.33 25.56 -3.26
N ASP A 206 -18.16 25.34 -2.24
CA ASP A 206 -18.80 24.05 -1.98
C ASP A 206 -19.65 23.59 -3.17
N GLU A 207 -20.40 24.51 -3.79
CA GLU A 207 -21.27 24.19 -4.95
C GLU A 207 -20.43 23.79 -6.17
N SER A 208 -19.32 24.48 -6.43
CA SER A 208 -18.38 24.07 -7.48
C SER A 208 -17.83 22.67 -7.22
N HIS A 209 -17.53 22.32 -5.97
CA HIS A 209 -16.95 21.02 -5.61
C HIS A 209 -17.94 19.87 -5.61
N ARG A 210 -19.21 20.14 -5.27
CA ARG A 210 -20.30 19.16 -5.29
C ARG A 210 -20.44 18.48 -6.64
N HIS A 211 -20.32 19.23 -7.73
CA HIS A 211 -20.40 18.68 -9.10
C HIS A 211 -19.04 18.28 -9.66
N ARG A 212 -17.98 19.01 -9.30
CA ARG A 212 -16.64 18.81 -9.86
C ARG A 212 -16.03 17.46 -9.51
N TYR A 213 -16.08 17.02 -8.25
CA TYR A 213 -15.43 15.76 -7.86
C TYR A 213 -16.10 14.51 -8.48
N PRO A 214 -17.44 14.41 -8.51
CA PRO A 214 -18.12 13.37 -9.28
C PRO A 214 -17.78 13.42 -10.78
N ASN A 215 -17.87 14.59 -11.41
CA ASN A 215 -17.53 14.73 -12.84
C ASN A 215 -16.07 14.35 -13.15
N LEU A 216 -15.13 14.70 -12.25
CA LEU A 216 -13.73 14.30 -12.37
C LEU A 216 -13.56 12.79 -12.21
N LEU A 217 -14.31 12.16 -11.31
CA LEU A 217 -14.29 10.70 -11.16
C LEU A 217 -14.85 10.00 -12.40
N ASP A 218 -15.94 10.50 -12.98
CA ASP A 218 -16.52 9.95 -14.21
C ASP A 218 -15.55 10.10 -15.40
N GLN A 219 -14.92 11.27 -15.52
CA GLN A 219 -13.88 11.49 -16.52
C GLN A 219 -12.69 10.55 -16.31
N TYR A 220 -12.24 10.39 -15.06
CA TYR A 220 -11.18 9.46 -14.68
C TYR A 220 -11.52 8.02 -15.11
N ILE A 221 -12.71 7.54 -14.77
CA ILE A 221 -13.19 6.21 -15.14
C ILE A 221 -13.13 6.07 -16.67
N LYS A 222 -13.69 7.04 -17.40
CA LYS A 222 -13.71 7.03 -18.87
C LYS A 222 -12.31 6.92 -19.47
N ILE A 223 -11.35 7.77 -19.06
CA ILE A 223 -9.99 7.72 -19.63
C ILE A 223 -9.21 6.49 -19.17
N SER A 224 -9.45 6.00 -17.96
CA SER A 224 -8.73 4.85 -17.40
C SER A 224 -9.07 3.54 -18.13
N THR A 225 -10.24 3.46 -18.75
CA THR A 225 -10.61 2.32 -19.63
C THR A 225 -9.85 2.30 -20.94
N GLN A 226 -9.19 3.40 -21.29
CA GLN A 226 -8.39 3.58 -22.51
C GLN A 226 -6.88 3.47 -22.27
N ILE A 227 -6.46 3.05 -21.06
CA ILE A 227 -5.04 2.80 -20.77
C ILE A 227 -4.50 1.74 -21.73
N SER A 228 -3.39 2.06 -22.40
CA SER A 228 -2.74 1.15 -23.36
C SER A 228 -2.44 -0.21 -22.71
N GLY A 229 -2.74 -1.27 -23.43
CA GLY A 229 -2.52 -2.64 -22.96
C GLY A 229 -3.64 -3.23 -22.10
N ARG A 230 -4.53 -2.42 -21.51
CA ARG A 230 -5.66 -2.89 -20.70
C ARG A 230 -6.58 -3.85 -21.45
N ASP A 231 -6.78 -3.61 -22.74
CA ASP A 231 -7.61 -4.47 -23.60
C ASP A 231 -7.10 -5.92 -23.69
N SER A 232 -5.82 -6.18 -23.37
CA SER A 232 -5.25 -7.53 -23.34
C SER A 232 -5.83 -8.39 -22.21
N PHE A 233 -6.50 -7.77 -21.24
CA PHE A 233 -7.13 -8.43 -20.09
C PHE A 233 -8.65 -8.57 -20.22
N ARG A 234 -9.26 -8.03 -21.29
CA ARG A 234 -10.71 -8.17 -21.49
C ARG A 234 -11.06 -9.64 -21.75
N ILE A 235 -12.00 -10.14 -20.96
CA ILE A 235 -12.48 -11.53 -20.82
C ILE A 235 -12.55 -12.24 -22.18
N GLY A 236 -11.89 -13.40 -22.31
CA GLY A 236 -12.01 -14.21 -23.53
C GLY A 236 -11.42 -15.62 -23.48
N LEU A 237 -10.41 -15.89 -22.65
CA LEU A 237 -9.84 -17.23 -22.53
C LEU A 237 -9.71 -17.57 -21.04
N ALA A 238 -10.19 -18.76 -20.65
CA ALA A 238 -9.82 -19.31 -19.36
C ALA A 238 -8.29 -19.37 -19.28
N ALA A 239 -7.68 -18.92 -18.18
CA ALA A 239 -6.24 -18.99 -18.02
C ALA A 239 -5.76 -20.44 -18.26
N GLU A 240 -5.01 -20.65 -19.35
CA GLU A 240 -4.44 -21.96 -19.71
C GLU A 240 -3.27 -22.35 -18.79
N ASP A 241 -2.78 -21.38 -18.02
CA ASP A 241 -1.73 -21.53 -17.03
C ASP A 241 -2.04 -22.65 -16.03
N SER A 242 -1.00 -23.34 -15.58
CA SER A 242 -1.09 -24.30 -14.48
C SER A 242 -1.64 -23.67 -13.20
N LEU A 243 -2.14 -24.50 -12.29
CA LEU A 243 -2.56 -24.06 -10.96
C LEU A 243 -1.42 -23.31 -10.25
N PHE A 244 -0.18 -23.79 -10.35
CA PHE A 244 0.97 -23.20 -9.67
C PHE A 244 1.34 -21.83 -10.21
N THR A 245 1.30 -21.62 -11.53
CA THR A 245 1.47 -20.28 -12.12
C THR A 245 0.39 -19.34 -11.62
N ARG A 246 -0.87 -19.75 -11.66
CA ARG A 246 -1.99 -18.92 -11.18
C ARG A 246 -1.83 -18.54 -9.71
N LEU A 247 -1.48 -19.49 -8.84
CA LEU A 247 -1.22 -19.24 -7.42
C LEU A 247 -0.03 -18.29 -7.22
N TYR A 248 1.04 -18.46 -7.99
CA TYR A 248 2.24 -17.64 -7.88
C TYR A 248 1.99 -16.18 -8.30
N LEU A 249 1.30 -15.98 -9.42
CA LEU A 249 0.88 -14.64 -9.88
C LEU A 249 -0.07 -13.98 -8.87
N ASN A 250 -1.10 -14.72 -8.41
CA ASN A 250 -2.10 -14.17 -7.50
C ASN A 250 -1.56 -13.88 -6.10
N ALA A 251 -0.60 -14.65 -5.59
CA ALA A 251 0.08 -14.34 -4.32
C ALA A 251 0.77 -12.96 -4.34
N SER A 252 1.30 -12.57 -5.51
CA SER A 252 1.89 -11.26 -5.75
C SER A 252 0.86 -10.15 -5.89
N LEU A 253 -0.20 -10.39 -6.67
CA LEU A 253 -1.29 -9.42 -6.84
C LEU A 253 -2.08 -9.18 -5.55
N ASN A 254 -2.25 -10.22 -4.72
CA ASN A 254 -2.89 -10.09 -3.41
C ASN A 254 -2.09 -9.18 -2.49
N ARG A 255 -0.76 -9.31 -2.49
CA ARG A 255 0.09 -8.38 -1.74
C ARG A 255 -0.07 -6.95 -2.24
N PHE A 256 -0.06 -6.75 -3.56
CA PHE A 256 -0.27 -5.43 -4.15
C PHE A 256 -1.59 -4.80 -3.69
N LEU A 257 -2.69 -5.57 -3.76
CA LEU A 257 -4.02 -5.14 -3.30
C LEU A 257 -4.04 -4.81 -1.81
N LEU A 258 -3.43 -5.65 -0.96
CA LEU A 258 -3.29 -5.38 0.47
C LEU A 258 -2.50 -4.08 0.74
N GLU A 259 -1.50 -3.75 -0.07
CA GLU A 259 -0.77 -2.46 0.03
C GLU A 259 -1.66 -1.26 -0.36
N GLN A 260 -2.53 -1.42 -1.35
CA GLN A 260 -3.50 -0.39 -1.72
C GLN A 260 -4.58 -0.18 -0.65
N TRP A 261 -5.14 -1.26 -0.11
CA TRP A 261 -6.10 -1.17 0.97
C TRP A 261 -5.49 -0.65 2.27
N ALA A 262 -4.23 -1.03 2.57
CA ALA A 262 -3.47 -0.47 3.67
C ALA A 262 -3.31 1.06 3.54
N TYR A 263 -3.01 1.55 2.33
CA TYR A 263 -3.01 2.98 2.05
C TYR A 263 -4.38 3.61 2.38
N GLU A 264 -5.47 3.02 1.87
CA GLU A 264 -6.82 3.55 2.03
C GLU A 264 -7.26 3.55 3.49
N TRP A 265 -6.94 2.51 4.24
CA TRP A 265 -7.22 2.41 5.67
C TRP A 265 -6.57 3.56 6.43
N ARG A 266 -5.29 3.86 6.17
CA ARG A 266 -4.60 4.98 6.82
C ARG A 266 -5.26 6.32 6.47
N ALA A 267 -5.69 6.49 5.21
CA ALA A 267 -6.40 7.69 4.78
C ALA A 267 -7.76 7.82 5.52
N ARG A 268 -8.54 6.73 5.63
CA ARG A 268 -9.80 6.72 6.39
C ARG A 268 -9.59 6.97 7.88
N LYS A 269 -8.49 6.49 8.48
CA LYS A 269 -8.13 6.76 9.89
C LYS A 269 -7.65 8.19 10.14
N ALA A 270 -7.00 8.82 9.17
CA ALA A 270 -6.58 10.21 9.23
C ALA A 270 -7.75 11.20 9.08
N LEU A 271 -8.78 10.82 8.31
CA LEU A 271 -9.88 11.73 7.94
C LEU A 271 -10.62 12.37 9.13
N PRO A 272 -10.99 11.66 10.22
CA PRO A 272 -11.65 12.29 11.37
C PRO A 272 -10.81 13.41 12.01
N VAL A 273 -9.50 13.20 12.14
CA VAL A 273 -8.58 14.22 12.67
C VAL A 273 -8.51 15.43 11.73
N GLN A 274 -8.44 15.18 10.42
CA GLN A 274 -8.43 16.24 9.41
C GLN A 274 -9.74 17.04 9.41
N VAL A 275 -10.89 16.38 9.57
CA VAL A 275 -12.21 17.01 9.63
C VAL A 275 -12.30 17.95 10.84
N GLU A 276 -11.92 17.50 12.03
CA GLU A 276 -11.98 18.33 13.24
C GLU A 276 -10.99 19.51 13.20
N LEU A 277 -9.79 19.30 12.62
CA LEU A 277 -8.88 20.40 12.34
C LEU A 277 -9.51 21.41 11.38
N VAL A 278 -10.05 20.96 10.24
CA VAL A 278 -10.64 21.86 9.24
C VAL A 278 -11.86 22.59 9.80
N LYS A 279 -12.69 21.95 10.65
CA LYS A 279 -13.77 22.64 11.38
C LYS A 279 -13.24 23.81 12.21
N SER A 280 -12.13 23.61 12.92
CA SER A 280 -11.50 24.65 13.74
C SER A 280 -10.96 25.80 12.87
N LEU A 281 -10.40 25.46 11.70
CA LEU A 281 -9.91 26.46 10.75
C LEU A 281 -11.06 27.23 10.08
N GLU A 282 -12.16 26.55 9.75
CA GLU A 282 -13.34 27.13 9.12
C GLU A 282 -14.05 28.10 10.08
N SER A 283 -14.19 27.76 11.38
CA SER A 283 -14.79 28.66 12.38
C SER A 283 -13.97 29.93 12.59
N SER A 284 -12.64 29.82 12.56
CA SER A 284 -11.74 30.97 12.71
C SER A 284 -11.73 31.91 11.50
N GLY A 285 -12.29 31.49 10.36
CA GLY A 285 -12.25 32.24 9.09
C GLY A 285 -10.83 32.45 8.52
N CYS A 286 -9.84 31.70 9.01
CA CYS A 286 -8.43 31.95 8.72
C CYS A 286 -8.05 31.55 7.28
N GLN A 287 -7.32 32.44 6.59
CA GLN A 287 -6.66 32.13 5.32
C GLN A 287 -5.15 31.94 5.54
N ILE A 288 -4.70 30.69 5.51
CA ILE A 288 -3.31 30.31 5.86
C ILE A 288 -2.27 31.04 5.00
N ILE A 289 -2.51 31.21 3.69
CA ILE A 289 -1.60 31.95 2.80
C ILE A 289 -1.42 33.40 3.25
N SER A 290 -2.54 34.08 3.53
CA SER A 290 -2.53 35.49 3.95
C SER A 290 -1.87 35.69 5.31
N THR A 291 -2.06 34.74 6.23
CA THR A 291 -1.39 34.75 7.54
C THR A 291 0.10 34.47 7.41
N LEU A 292 0.49 33.51 6.57
CA LEU A 292 1.90 33.21 6.32
C LEU A 292 2.65 34.44 5.81
N GLY A 293 2.05 35.23 4.91
CA GLY A 293 2.62 36.46 4.39
C GLY A 293 2.84 37.58 5.43
N ARG A 294 2.03 37.63 6.49
CA ARG A 294 2.15 38.63 7.56
C ARG A 294 3.26 38.34 8.56
N HIS A 295 3.68 37.08 8.66
CA HIS A 295 4.71 36.61 9.60
C HIS A 295 6.03 36.29 8.91
N ILE A 296 6.30 36.93 7.77
CA ILE A 296 7.61 36.87 7.09
C ILE A 296 8.45 38.05 7.57
N ASN A 297 9.53 37.75 8.27
CA ASN A 297 10.53 38.73 8.71
C ASN A 297 11.86 38.42 8.05
N ASP A 298 12.44 39.38 7.34
CA ASP A 298 13.73 39.23 6.62
C ASP A 298 13.80 37.99 5.71
N GLY A 299 12.68 37.65 5.07
CA GLY A 299 12.56 36.49 4.19
C GLY A 299 12.39 35.14 4.90
N VAL A 300 12.30 35.13 6.23
CA VAL A 300 12.09 33.93 7.06
C VAL A 300 10.69 33.95 7.67
N VAL A 301 9.98 32.82 7.56
CA VAL A 301 8.63 32.67 8.14
C VAL A 301 8.73 32.32 9.62
N CYS A 302 8.05 33.08 10.48
CA CYS A 302 7.89 32.74 11.89
C CYS A 302 6.69 31.78 12.08
N TYR A 303 6.90 30.49 11.82
CA TYR A 303 5.82 29.49 11.91
C TYR A 303 5.08 29.43 13.25
N PRO A 304 5.76 29.57 14.42
CA PRO A 304 5.06 29.59 15.71
C PRO A 304 4.01 30.70 15.80
N GLU A 305 4.31 31.91 15.31
CA GLU A 305 3.38 33.03 15.34
C GLU A 305 2.23 32.84 14.34
N VAL A 306 2.50 32.26 13.17
CA VAL A 306 1.44 31.83 12.24
C VAL A 306 0.47 30.86 12.92
N VAL A 307 0.98 29.87 13.65
CA VAL A 307 0.14 28.89 14.36
C VAL A 307 -0.65 29.54 15.50
N LYS A 308 -0.01 30.42 16.28
CA LYS A 308 -0.69 31.16 17.36
C LYS A 308 -1.88 31.95 16.84
N GLU A 309 -1.74 32.54 15.65
CA GLU A 309 -2.83 33.26 15.00
C GLU A 309 -3.88 32.31 14.40
N VAL A 310 -3.47 31.32 13.61
CA VAL A 310 -4.39 30.39 12.92
C VAL A 310 -5.22 29.56 13.91
N LEU A 311 -4.63 29.15 15.03
CA LEU A 311 -5.27 28.32 16.06
C LEU A 311 -5.61 29.11 17.34
N ALA A 312 -5.79 30.43 17.24
CA ALA A 312 -5.99 31.31 18.39
C ALA A 312 -7.12 30.85 19.33
N GLU A 313 -8.29 30.53 18.78
CA GLU A 313 -9.46 30.06 19.55
C GLU A 313 -9.19 28.71 20.24
N THR A 314 -8.52 27.79 19.53
CA THR A 314 -8.15 26.47 20.06
C THR A 314 -7.14 26.61 21.21
N LEU A 315 -6.16 27.50 21.06
CA LEU A 315 -5.15 27.79 22.07
C LEU A 315 -5.76 28.50 23.29
N GLN A 316 -6.68 29.43 23.07
CA GLN A 316 -7.40 30.11 24.14
C GLN A 316 -8.21 29.10 24.97
N SER A 317 -8.94 28.20 24.30
CA SER A 317 -9.71 27.13 24.93
C SER A 317 -8.83 26.16 25.73
N ALA A 318 -7.58 25.97 25.32
CA ALA A 318 -6.60 25.13 26.02
C ALA A 318 -5.89 25.84 27.20
N GLY A 319 -6.22 27.10 27.50
CA GLY A 319 -5.65 27.87 28.60
C GLY A 319 -4.57 28.89 28.19
N GLY A 320 -4.51 29.25 26.91
CA GLY A 320 -3.66 30.31 26.35
C GLY A 320 -2.39 29.79 25.68
N ALA A 321 -1.95 30.48 24.62
CA ALA A 321 -0.81 30.07 23.79
C ALA A 321 0.48 29.89 24.61
N GLU A 322 0.84 30.87 25.43
CA GLU A 322 2.09 30.88 26.22
C GLU A 322 2.13 29.77 27.29
N ARG A 323 0.97 29.34 27.80
CA ARG A 323 0.87 28.26 28.78
C ARG A 323 1.02 26.89 28.12
N VAL A 324 0.50 26.74 26.91
CA VAL A 324 0.33 25.43 26.27
C VAL A 324 1.50 25.10 25.33
N LEU A 325 1.97 26.09 24.57
CA LEU A 325 3.08 26.00 23.63
C LEU A 325 4.39 26.48 24.27
N THR A 326 4.86 25.74 25.28
CA THR A 326 6.15 26.03 25.90
C THR A 326 7.30 25.88 24.90
N SER A 327 8.46 26.49 25.16
CA SER A 327 9.62 26.44 24.25
C SER A 327 10.01 25.01 23.85
N ASN A 328 9.98 24.05 24.77
CA ASN A 328 10.26 22.63 24.50
C ASN A 328 9.21 21.99 23.56
N VAL A 329 7.94 22.38 23.69
CA VAL A 329 6.89 21.88 22.78
C VAL A 329 7.09 22.46 21.38
N LEU A 330 7.39 23.76 21.28
CA LEU A 330 7.66 24.42 20.01
C LEU A 330 8.89 23.82 19.31
N GLU A 331 10.00 23.62 20.04
CA GLU A 331 11.21 22.98 19.54
C GLU A 331 10.90 21.58 18.97
N ARG A 332 10.17 20.75 19.72
CA ARG A 332 9.77 19.41 19.27
C ARG A 332 8.87 19.42 18.05
N ILE A 333 7.92 20.35 17.96
CA ILE A 333 7.10 20.51 16.76
C ILE A 333 8.01 20.89 15.59
N GLY A 334 8.92 21.83 15.78
CA GLY A 334 9.90 22.23 14.76
C GLY A 334 10.74 21.07 14.24
N GLU A 335 11.32 20.26 15.14
CA GLU A 335 12.09 19.06 14.77
C GLU A 335 11.24 18.07 13.96
N GLN A 336 10.00 17.81 14.39
CA GLN A 336 9.11 16.89 13.69
C GLN A 336 8.69 17.44 12.32
N VAL A 337 8.46 18.76 12.19
CA VAL A 337 8.19 19.42 10.91
C VAL A 337 9.38 19.23 9.97
N CYS A 338 10.61 19.44 10.45
CA CYS A 338 11.83 19.21 9.67
C CYS A 338 11.93 17.75 9.20
N ALA A 339 11.65 16.78 10.07
CA ALA A 339 11.65 15.35 9.70
C ALA A 339 10.55 15.03 8.66
N CYS A 340 9.34 15.57 8.84
CA CYS A 340 8.25 15.41 7.88
C CYS A 340 8.59 16.02 6.51
N GLN A 341 9.20 17.20 6.48
CA GLN A 341 9.63 17.86 5.25
C GLN A 341 10.76 17.09 4.56
N ALA A 342 11.77 16.64 5.32
CA ALA A 342 12.87 15.83 4.81
C ALA A 342 12.41 14.47 4.25
N SER A 343 11.28 13.95 4.74
CA SER A 343 10.71 12.69 4.23
C SER A 343 10.39 12.71 2.73
N ALA A 344 10.23 13.90 2.12
CA ALA A 344 10.06 14.04 0.67
C ALA A 344 11.23 13.48 -0.16
N LEU A 345 12.42 13.38 0.45
CA LEU A 345 13.66 12.91 -0.17
C LEU A 345 13.97 11.45 0.16
N LEU A 346 13.18 10.80 1.03
CA LEU A 346 13.46 9.42 1.43
C LEU A 346 13.04 8.44 0.31
N PRO A 347 13.90 7.46 -0.05
CA PRO A 347 13.60 6.49 -1.11
C PRO A 347 12.29 5.73 -0.89
N GLU A 348 11.97 5.38 0.36
CA GLU A 348 10.75 4.66 0.73
C GLU A 348 9.45 5.41 0.41
N PHE A 349 9.48 6.73 0.25
CA PHE A 349 8.31 7.56 -0.10
C PHE A 349 8.32 8.06 -1.55
N ARG A 350 9.23 7.59 -2.42
CA ARG A 350 9.32 8.06 -3.82
C ARG A 350 8.03 7.94 -4.61
N ASN A 351 7.22 6.92 -4.31
CA ASN A 351 5.95 6.64 -4.98
C ASN A 351 4.84 7.63 -4.58
N GLU A 352 5.07 8.50 -3.59
CA GLU A 352 4.18 9.61 -3.23
C GLU A 352 4.53 10.90 -3.99
N HIS A 353 4.84 10.79 -5.28
CA HIS A 353 5.41 11.86 -6.10
C HIS A 353 4.69 13.21 -5.95
N GLY A 354 3.35 13.25 -5.98
CA GLY A 354 2.63 14.52 -5.86
C GLY A 354 2.77 15.20 -4.49
N THR A 355 2.96 14.42 -3.42
CA THR A 355 3.15 14.96 -2.07
C THR A 355 4.59 15.42 -1.93
N ASN A 356 5.55 14.65 -2.46
CA ASN A 356 6.97 15.03 -2.50
C ASN A 356 7.18 16.31 -3.30
N GLU A 357 6.65 16.37 -4.52
CA GLU A 357 6.75 17.54 -5.40
C GLU A 357 6.20 18.78 -4.70
N PHE A 358 5.04 18.69 -4.04
CA PHE A 358 4.48 19.82 -3.32
C PHE A 358 5.37 20.30 -2.17
N MET A 359 5.82 19.38 -1.31
CA MET A 359 6.69 19.73 -0.19
C MET A 359 7.98 20.40 -0.69
N LEU A 360 8.57 19.90 -1.78
CA LEU A 360 9.81 20.43 -2.35
C LEU A 360 9.60 21.76 -3.08
N LYS A 361 8.47 21.93 -3.78
CA LYS A 361 8.17 23.13 -4.58
C LYS A 361 7.64 24.29 -3.75
N TYR A 362 6.95 24.01 -2.63
CA TYR A 362 6.39 25.03 -1.74
C TYR A 362 6.81 24.80 -0.27
N PRO A 363 8.11 24.80 0.07
CA PRO A 363 8.58 24.48 1.42
C PRO A 363 7.96 25.35 2.53
N PRO A 364 7.81 26.69 2.37
CA PRO A 364 7.20 27.51 3.42
C PRO A 364 5.76 27.09 3.73
N LEU A 365 4.98 26.80 2.69
CA LEU A 365 3.59 26.42 2.82
C LEU A 365 3.44 25.01 3.42
N SER A 366 4.26 24.05 2.98
CA SER A 366 4.24 22.70 3.55
C SER A 366 4.67 22.70 5.02
N CYS A 367 5.73 23.42 5.38
CA CYS A 367 6.15 23.59 6.77
C CYS A 367 5.03 24.21 7.62
N CYS A 368 4.38 25.27 7.14
CA CYS A 368 3.27 25.89 7.86
C CYS A 368 2.10 24.93 8.09
N LEU A 369 1.71 24.16 7.08
CA LEU A 369 0.67 23.15 7.22
C LEU A 369 1.04 22.06 8.23
N TRP A 370 2.29 21.59 8.22
CA TRP A 370 2.78 20.65 9.22
C TRP A 370 2.73 21.23 10.63
N TRP A 371 3.17 22.47 10.82
CA TRP A 371 3.11 23.18 12.08
C TRP A 371 1.68 23.25 12.63
N ILE A 372 0.71 23.60 11.79
CA ILE A 372 -0.71 23.65 12.16
C ILE A 372 -1.23 22.26 12.55
N VAL A 373 -1.01 21.24 11.71
CA VAL A 373 -1.47 19.86 11.94
C VAL A 373 -0.91 19.30 13.24
N LEU A 374 0.40 19.41 13.45
CA LEU A 374 1.10 18.86 14.60
C LEU A 374 0.72 19.59 15.90
N THR A 375 0.56 20.91 15.84
CA THR A 375 0.09 21.70 16.99
C THR A 375 -1.34 21.30 17.36
N TRP A 376 -2.24 21.21 16.39
CA TRP A 376 -3.63 20.80 16.63
C TRP A 376 -3.67 19.39 17.24
N CYS A 377 -2.90 18.43 16.70
CA CYS A 377 -2.79 17.09 17.27
C CYS A 377 -2.29 17.09 18.71
N TYR A 378 -1.33 17.96 19.06
CA TYR A 378 -0.85 18.11 20.43
C TYR A 378 -1.95 18.61 21.37
N LEU A 379 -2.68 19.67 20.97
CA LEU A 379 -3.76 20.26 21.77
C LEU A 379 -4.89 19.27 22.05
N HIS A 380 -5.28 18.51 21.03
CA HIS A 380 -6.38 17.54 21.11
C HIS A 380 -5.93 16.14 21.55
N LYS A 381 -4.65 15.97 21.90
CA LYS A 381 -4.05 14.66 22.26
C LYS A 381 -4.34 13.59 21.20
N SER A 382 -4.43 14.00 19.94
CA SER A 382 -4.70 13.12 18.81
C SER A 382 -3.63 12.05 18.70
N THR A 383 -4.03 10.93 18.13
CA THR A 383 -3.17 9.76 18.04
C THR A 383 -3.08 9.35 16.60
N LEU A 384 -1.88 8.91 16.20
CA LEU A 384 -1.75 8.21 14.94
C LEU A 384 -2.43 6.85 15.09
N PRO A 385 -3.03 6.30 14.01
CA PRO A 385 -3.36 4.89 14.00
C PRO A 385 -2.13 4.09 14.46
N ASN A 386 -2.34 3.15 15.39
CA ASN A 386 -1.24 2.34 15.89
C ASN A 386 -0.82 1.37 14.79
N ASP A 387 0.38 1.57 14.25
CA ASP A 387 0.89 0.79 13.13
C ASP A 387 1.78 -0.39 13.59
N ASP A 388 2.13 -0.52 14.87
CA ASP A 388 2.89 -1.66 15.43
C ASP A 388 2.06 -2.49 16.44
N ALA A 389 1.95 -3.79 16.18
CA ALA A 389 1.21 -4.74 17.02
C ALA A 389 2.09 -5.43 18.09
N ARG A 390 3.41 -5.32 18.04
CA ARG A 390 4.34 -5.88 19.04
C ARG A 390 4.48 -4.99 20.25
N VAL A 391 4.24 -3.71 20.07
CA VAL A 391 4.12 -2.79 21.18
C VAL A 391 2.66 -2.82 21.61
N HIS A 392 2.38 -3.38 22.79
CA HIS A 392 1.22 -2.95 23.58
C HIS A 392 1.39 -1.47 24.00
N SER A 393 1.88 -0.60 23.13
CA SER A 393 2.01 0.82 23.42
C SER A 393 0.65 1.45 23.28
N SER A 394 0.33 2.23 24.30
CA SER A 394 -0.52 3.40 24.18
C SER A 394 -0.35 4.06 22.81
N LEU A 395 -1.46 4.22 22.09
CA LEU A 395 -1.65 5.10 20.94
C LEU A 395 -0.53 6.16 20.81
N THR A 396 0.28 6.08 19.75
CA THR A 396 1.41 7.01 19.55
C THR A 396 0.88 8.39 19.22
N ARG A 397 1.22 9.37 20.06
CA ARG A 397 0.92 10.78 19.79
C ARG A 397 1.97 11.33 18.83
N PRO A 398 1.57 11.98 17.71
CA PRO A 398 2.49 12.68 16.81
C PRO A 398 3.45 13.60 17.57
N ILE A 399 2.90 14.35 18.53
CA ILE A 399 3.62 15.27 19.39
C ILE A 399 3.11 15.09 20.83
N SER A 400 4.05 14.98 21.76
CA SER A 400 3.81 15.20 23.17
C SER A 400 5.08 15.76 23.81
N LYS A 401 5.03 16.08 25.11
CA LYS A 401 6.21 16.50 25.88
C LYS A 401 7.32 15.43 25.91
N ARG A 402 7.01 14.17 25.57
CA ARG A 402 7.94 13.02 25.66
C ARG A 402 7.96 12.13 24.41
N SER A 403 7.25 12.47 23.33
CA SER A 403 7.26 11.66 22.10
C SER A 403 8.67 11.60 21.50
N LYS A 404 9.00 10.51 20.81
CA LYS A 404 10.20 10.47 19.97
C LYS A 404 9.87 11.13 18.62
N ILE A 405 10.87 11.75 18.00
CA ILE A 405 10.73 12.27 16.64
C ILE A 405 10.64 11.09 15.69
N VAL A 406 9.61 11.09 14.85
CA VAL A 406 9.42 10.11 13.79
C VAL A 406 10.26 10.58 12.60
N VAL A 407 11.25 9.78 12.21
CA VAL A 407 12.21 10.12 11.13
C VAL A 407 11.97 9.33 9.83
N GLY A 408 11.14 8.29 9.87
CA GLY A 408 10.86 7.44 8.72
C GLY A 408 9.82 6.37 9.06
N GLY A 409 9.56 5.50 8.09
CA GLY A 409 8.76 4.31 8.25
C GLY A 409 7.25 4.50 8.33
N GLN A 410 6.53 3.52 8.90
CA GLN A 410 5.07 3.47 8.97
C GLN A 410 4.47 4.70 9.63
N GLN A 411 5.05 5.09 10.77
CA GLN A 411 4.59 6.26 11.52
C GLN A 411 4.76 7.54 10.68
N MET A 412 5.83 7.65 9.88
CA MET A 412 6.01 8.75 8.95
C MET A 412 4.98 8.68 7.81
N SER A 413 4.69 7.50 7.26
CA SER A 413 3.58 7.32 6.31
C SER A 413 2.24 7.79 6.89
N SER A 414 1.92 7.43 8.14
CA SER A 414 0.70 7.87 8.84
C SER A 414 0.67 9.39 9.07
N LEU A 415 1.79 10.01 9.44
CA LEU A 415 1.92 11.47 9.49
C LEU A 415 1.64 12.09 8.12
N ARG A 416 2.27 11.56 7.06
CA ARG A 416 2.09 12.06 5.68
C ARG A 416 0.65 11.94 5.21
N ARG A 417 -0.11 10.95 5.71
CA ARG A 417 -1.56 10.84 5.45
C ARG A 417 -2.35 11.95 6.12
N LEU A 418 -2.04 12.30 7.37
CA LEU A 418 -2.66 13.47 8.04
C LEU A 418 -2.45 14.76 7.26
N PHE A 419 -1.30 14.93 6.61
CA PHE A 419 -0.99 16.09 5.79
C PHE A 419 -1.62 16.07 4.38
N SER A 420 -1.49 14.95 3.66
CA SER A 420 -1.75 14.89 2.21
C SER A 420 -3.16 15.32 1.80
N THR A 421 -4.20 14.85 2.49
CA THR A 421 -5.60 15.20 2.15
C THR A 421 -5.86 16.69 2.33
N LEU A 422 -5.29 17.33 3.34
CA LEU A 422 -5.42 18.77 3.60
C LEU A 422 -4.79 19.58 2.47
N PHE A 423 -3.60 19.15 2.03
CA PHE A 423 -2.92 19.73 0.89
C PHE A 423 -3.74 19.58 -0.40
N TYR A 424 -4.09 18.35 -0.80
CA TYR A 424 -4.75 18.11 -2.08
C TYR A 424 -6.18 18.66 -2.17
N SER A 425 -6.82 18.90 -1.02
CA SER A 425 -8.12 19.58 -0.94
C SER A 425 -8.00 21.09 -0.72
N TYR A 426 -6.80 21.68 -0.86
CA TYR A 426 -6.58 23.14 -0.83
C TYR A 426 -7.06 23.84 0.44
N GLN A 427 -7.00 23.17 1.60
CA GLN A 427 -7.46 23.74 2.88
C GLN A 427 -6.68 24.99 3.30
N PHE A 428 -5.45 25.16 2.79
CA PHE A 428 -4.63 26.35 3.02
C PHE A 428 -5.10 27.61 2.29
N VAL A 429 -5.98 27.49 1.29
CA VAL A 429 -6.54 28.65 0.58
C VAL A 429 -7.81 29.15 1.28
N SER A 430 -8.75 28.24 1.52
CA SER A 430 -10.02 28.52 2.19
C SER A 430 -10.52 27.24 2.85
N PRO A 431 -10.47 27.08 4.17
CA PRO A 431 -10.91 25.86 4.84
C PRO A 431 -12.37 25.50 4.52
N SER A 432 -12.66 24.23 4.22
CA SER A 432 -14.02 23.70 4.05
C SER A 432 -14.05 22.20 4.35
N VAL A 433 -14.86 21.82 5.35
CA VAL A 433 -15.10 20.43 5.71
C VAL A 433 -15.73 19.66 4.55
N LYS A 434 -16.70 20.25 3.85
CA LYS A 434 -17.37 19.59 2.72
C LYS A 434 -16.38 19.26 1.60
N ARG A 435 -15.49 20.20 1.27
CA ARG A 435 -14.47 20.00 0.23
C ARG A 435 -13.46 18.91 0.62
N LEU A 436 -13.13 18.81 1.91
CA LEU A 436 -12.29 17.72 2.42
C LEU A 436 -12.97 16.36 2.20
N HIS A 437 -14.27 16.24 2.52
CA HIS A 437 -15.04 15.01 2.27
C HIS A 437 -15.11 14.65 0.79
N TYR A 438 -15.50 15.60 -0.07
CA TYR A 438 -15.56 15.33 -1.51
C TYR A 438 -14.20 14.90 -2.09
N HIS A 439 -13.10 15.48 -1.59
CA HIS A 439 -11.76 15.05 -1.97
C HIS A 439 -11.44 13.63 -1.50
N ALA A 440 -11.78 13.29 -0.25
CA ALA A 440 -11.57 11.96 0.30
C ALA A 440 -12.35 10.90 -0.50
N ASP A 441 -13.60 11.18 -0.82
CA ASP A 441 -14.47 10.30 -1.62
C ASP A 441 -13.92 10.12 -3.05
N HIS A 442 -13.47 11.21 -3.68
CA HIS A 442 -12.83 11.14 -5.00
C HIS A 442 -11.56 10.29 -4.98
N VAL A 443 -10.70 10.44 -3.96
CA VAL A 443 -9.49 9.63 -3.81
C VAL A 443 -9.83 8.15 -3.59
N ALA A 444 -10.83 7.86 -2.77
CA ALA A 444 -11.32 6.51 -2.55
C ALA A 444 -11.85 5.89 -3.86
N GLY A 445 -12.66 6.63 -4.63
CA GLY A 445 -13.16 6.20 -5.93
C GLY A 445 -12.04 5.91 -6.95
N VAL A 446 -11.03 6.78 -7.03
CA VAL A 446 -9.85 6.57 -7.90
C VAL A 446 -9.10 5.29 -7.52
N LYS A 447 -8.92 5.03 -6.22
CA LYS A 447 -8.25 3.82 -5.71
C LYS A 447 -9.09 2.56 -5.96
N LYS A 448 -10.41 2.64 -5.78
CA LYS A 448 -11.34 1.55 -6.08
C LYS A 448 -11.19 1.08 -7.53
N VAL A 449 -11.15 2.00 -8.50
CA VAL A 449 -10.92 1.64 -9.92
C VAL A 449 -9.61 0.89 -10.14
N VAL A 450 -8.52 1.27 -9.46
CA VAL A 450 -7.23 0.56 -9.56
C VAL A 450 -7.32 -0.83 -8.92
N ASN A 451 -7.96 -0.93 -7.76
CA ASN A 451 -8.15 -2.19 -7.06
C ASN A 451 -9.04 -3.14 -7.85
N ASP A 452 -10.13 -2.63 -8.45
CA ASP A 452 -11.05 -3.39 -9.30
C ASP A 452 -10.34 -3.89 -10.56
N PHE A 453 -9.49 -3.06 -11.19
CA PHE A 453 -8.66 -3.50 -12.31
C PHE A 453 -7.72 -4.66 -11.92
N VAL A 454 -6.98 -4.53 -10.82
CA VAL A 454 -6.08 -5.60 -10.38
C VAL A 454 -6.87 -6.86 -9.98
N GLY A 455 -7.93 -6.67 -9.20
CA GLY A 455 -8.75 -7.75 -8.63
C GLY A 455 -9.56 -8.53 -9.65
N MET A 456 -10.14 -7.84 -10.64
CA MET A 456 -11.07 -8.45 -11.60
C MET A 456 -10.40 -8.75 -12.95
N GLU A 457 -9.44 -7.93 -13.39
CA GLU A 457 -8.79 -8.08 -14.71
C GLU A 457 -7.42 -8.76 -14.59
N LEU A 458 -6.51 -8.29 -13.73
CA LEU A 458 -5.16 -8.88 -13.65
C LEU A 458 -5.12 -10.25 -12.97
N LYS A 459 -5.89 -10.47 -11.89
CA LYS A 459 -5.89 -11.76 -11.17
C LYS A 459 -6.42 -12.92 -12.01
N THR A 460 -7.24 -12.62 -13.01
CA THR A 460 -7.82 -13.59 -13.94
C THR A 460 -7.00 -13.76 -15.22
N ALA A 461 -6.02 -12.90 -15.46
CA ALA A 461 -5.17 -12.91 -16.63
C ALA A 461 -4.17 -14.08 -16.63
N SER A 462 -3.90 -14.62 -17.81
CA SER A 462 -2.79 -15.55 -18.02
C SER A 462 -1.44 -14.83 -18.08
N LEU A 463 -0.36 -15.58 -17.93
CA LEU A 463 1.01 -15.09 -18.05
C LEU A 463 1.26 -14.40 -19.41
N HIS A 464 0.71 -14.94 -20.50
CA HIS A 464 0.74 -14.32 -21.82
C HIS A 464 0.01 -12.98 -21.87
N GLN A 465 -1.16 -12.89 -21.23
CA GLN A 465 -1.90 -11.63 -21.16
C GLN A 465 -1.14 -10.58 -20.34
N LEU A 466 -0.51 -10.97 -19.22
CA LEU A 466 0.35 -10.07 -18.44
C LEU A 466 1.47 -9.48 -19.29
N ARG A 467 2.19 -10.33 -20.03
CA ARG A 467 3.25 -9.90 -20.95
C ARG A 467 2.73 -8.97 -22.03
N SER A 468 1.70 -9.40 -22.78
CA SER A 468 1.14 -8.59 -23.88
C SER A 468 0.61 -7.25 -23.38
N GLY A 469 -0.03 -7.23 -22.21
CA GLY A 469 -0.53 -6.02 -21.58
C GLY A 469 0.58 -5.03 -21.25
N VAL A 470 1.66 -5.48 -20.60
CA VAL A 470 2.75 -4.59 -20.21
C VAL A 470 3.62 -4.15 -21.40
N GLU A 471 3.82 -5.01 -22.40
CA GLU A 471 4.50 -4.64 -23.65
C GLU A 471 3.76 -3.50 -24.37
N LYS A 472 2.43 -3.61 -24.50
CA LYS A 472 1.60 -2.54 -25.08
C LYS A 472 1.57 -1.29 -24.22
N LEU A 473 1.59 -1.43 -22.90
CA LEU A 473 1.66 -0.28 -21.99
C LEU A 473 2.96 0.51 -22.22
N ILE A 474 4.11 -0.17 -22.25
CA ILE A 474 5.41 0.47 -22.47
C ILE A 474 5.50 1.06 -23.88
N ALA A 475 5.05 0.33 -24.90
CA ALA A 475 5.01 0.83 -26.28
C ALA A 475 4.09 2.05 -26.45
N GLY A 476 3.02 2.16 -25.66
CA GLY A 476 2.14 3.32 -25.65
C GLY A 476 2.71 4.54 -24.91
N VAL A 477 3.74 4.35 -24.08
CA VAL A 477 4.41 5.41 -23.31
C VAL A 477 5.66 5.94 -24.03
N VAL A 478 6.36 5.09 -24.77
CA VAL A 478 7.48 5.49 -25.63
C VAL A 478 6.91 6.10 -26.91
N PRO A 479 7.12 7.41 -27.20
CA PRO A 479 6.76 7.95 -28.50
C PRO A 479 7.52 7.14 -29.55
N ALA A 480 6.81 6.64 -30.57
CA ALA A 480 7.47 6.12 -31.76
C ALA A 480 8.46 7.20 -32.22
N VAL A 481 9.76 6.91 -32.10
CA VAL A 481 10.79 7.71 -32.76
C VAL A 481 10.47 7.62 -34.25
N ARG A 482 9.93 8.70 -34.80
CA ARG A 482 9.78 8.94 -36.22
C ARG A 482 10.47 10.24 -36.54
#